data_AF-A0A3N5M8E8-F1
#
_entry.id   AF-A0A3N5M8E8-F1
#
_cell.length_a   1.000
_cell.length_b   1.000
_cell.length_c   1.000
_cell.angle_alpha   90.00
_cell.angle_beta   90.00
_cell.angle_gamma   90.00
#
_symmetry.space_group_name_H-M   'P 1'
#
loop_
_entity.id
_entity.type
_entity.pdbx_description
1 polymer ?
#
loop_
_entity_poly.entity_id
_entity_poly.type
_entity_poly.pdbx_seq_one_letter_code
_entity_poly.pdbx_strand_id
1 'polypeptide(L)'
;MRQGLPLRGTPDSPNLEYCHGQCSPMPELRGVRGRLPQQSQPGAQLASRPDFGDAGRGHMIDIQFTDRVNSLSEQTVQMCYHCHKCTAGCPVASEMAYGPDRILRMVQFGEKDKLLGSHDIWLCASCETCGARCPNEIDIARVMDALRQIAIQEGAA
;
A
#
# COMPACT_ATOMS: atom_id res chain seq x y z
N MET A 1 12.79 20.56 -50.99
CA MET A 1 13.36 19.23 -50.68
C MET A 1 13.94 19.25 -49.28
N ARG A 2 13.10 18.98 -48.26
CA ARG A 2 13.51 18.76 -46.87
C ARG A 2 12.70 17.55 -46.41
N GLN A 3 13.40 16.44 -46.18
CA GLN A 3 12.81 15.19 -45.70
C GLN A 3 12.54 15.37 -44.20
N GLY A 4 11.26 15.43 -43.82
CA GLY A 4 10.82 15.38 -42.43
C GLY A 4 10.78 13.94 -41.94
N LEU A 5 11.42 13.67 -40.80
CA LEU A 5 11.27 12.42 -40.06
C LEU A 5 9.91 12.42 -39.34
N PRO A 6 9.00 11.45 -39.59
CA PRO A 6 7.75 11.35 -38.85
C PRO A 6 7.89 10.56 -37.55
N LEU A 7 7.16 11.07 -36.57
CA LEU A 7 6.81 10.56 -35.25
C LEU A 7 6.64 9.03 -35.18
N ARG A 8 7.31 8.37 -34.22
CA ARG A 8 6.96 7.00 -33.78
C ARG A 8 5.67 7.03 -32.96
N GLY A 9 4.54 7.13 -33.64
CA GLY A 9 3.31 6.46 -33.23
C GLY A 9 3.26 5.12 -33.96
N THR A 10 3.05 4.02 -33.25
CA THR A 10 2.76 2.73 -33.88
C THR A 10 1.25 2.54 -33.91
N PRO A 11 0.61 2.54 -35.10
CA PRO A 11 -0.75 2.09 -35.26
C PRO A 11 -0.70 0.63 -35.74
N ASP A 12 -0.91 -0.33 -34.85
CA ASP A 12 -1.31 -1.70 -35.21
C ASP A 12 -1.80 -2.42 -33.93
N SER A 13 -2.94 -1.97 -33.40
CA SER A 13 -3.80 -2.82 -32.59
C SER A 13 -4.90 -3.37 -33.50
N PRO A 14 -4.71 -4.52 -34.16
CA PRO A 14 -5.84 -5.28 -34.65
C PRO A 14 -6.42 -6.08 -33.47
N ASN A 15 -7.75 -6.08 -33.39
CA ASN A 15 -8.58 -6.93 -32.54
C ASN A 15 -8.93 -6.35 -31.16
N LEU A 16 -9.66 -5.25 -31.24
CA LEU A 16 -10.91 -5.09 -30.49
C LEU A 16 -11.90 -6.21 -30.94
N GLU A 17 -11.70 -7.45 -30.49
CA GLU A 17 -12.73 -8.50 -30.55
C GLU A 17 -13.39 -8.59 -29.18
N TYR A 18 -14.49 -7.86 -29.09
CA TYR A 18 -15.72 -8.25 -28.43
C TYR A 18 -15.78 -9.78 -28.25
N CYS A 19 -15.73 -10.28 -27.01
CA CYS A 19 -15.95 -11.71 -26.71
C CYS A 19 -17.39 -12.08 -27.08
N HIS A 20 -17.63 -12.36 -28.36
CA HIS A 20 -18.84 -12.95 -28.90
C HIS A 20 -18.93 -14.41 -28.44
N GLY A 21 -19.45 -14.62 -27.22
CA GLY A 21 -20.29 -15.78 -26.91
C GLY A 21 -19.70 -17.18 -27.15
N GLN A 22 -18.39 -17.39 -27.05
CA GLN A 22 -17.78 -18.72 -27.12
C GLN A 22 -16.93 -18.98 -25.89
N CYS A 23 -17.59 -19.22 -24.75
CA CYS A 23 -17.03 -20.08 -23.71
C CYS A 23 -16.76 -21.44 -24.35
N SER A 24 -15.53 -21.70 -24.75
CA SER A 24 -15.12 -23.08 -25.05
C SER A 24 -15.25 -23.89 -23.77
N PRO A 25 -15.99 -25.02 -23.77
CA PRO A 25 -16.09 -25.85 -22.59
C PRO A 25 -14.68 -26.37 -22.24
N MET A 26 -14.26 -26.10 -21.01
CA MET A 26 -13.07 -26.72 -20.42
C MET A 26 -13.18 -28.24 -20.61
N PRO A 27 -12.13 -28.93 -21.10
CA PRO A 27 -12.16 -30.38 -21.19
C PRO A 27 -12.34 -30.96 -19.78
N GLU A 28 -13.35 -31.80 -19.61
CA GLU A 28 -13.62 -32.53 -18.37
C GLU A 28 -12.36 -33.29 -17.94
N LEU A 29 -11.65 -32.78 -16.92
CA LEU A 29 -10.61 -33.52 -16.22
C LEU A 29 -11.28 -34.62 -15.39
N ARG A 30 -11.54 -35.71 -16.09
CA ARG A 30 -12.03 -36.98 -15.58
C ARG A 30 -11.03 -37.53 -14.57
N GLY A 31 -11.39 -37.44 -13.29
CA GLY A 31 -10.99 -38.40 -12.27
C GLY A 31 -9.50 -38.49 -11.94
N VAL A 32 -8.98 -37.49 -11.24
CA VAL A 32 -8.01 -37.75 -10.18
C VAL A 32 -8.65 -37.26 -8.89
N ARG A 33 -9.38 -38.14 -8.21
CA ARG A 33 -9.73 -37.95 -6.80
C ARG A 33 -8.40 -37.97 -6.03
N GLY A 34 -7.72 -36.82 -6.01
CA GLY A 34 -6.63 -36.55 -5.09
C GLY A 34 -7.20 -36.69 -3.70
N ARG A 35 -6.96 -37.86 -3.11
CA ARG A 35 -7.18 -38.13 -1.69
C ARG A 35 -6.34 -37.09 -0.96
N LEU A 36 -6.97 -36.03 -0.46
CA LEU A 36 -6.33 -35.14 0.51
C LEU A 36 -5.69 -36.05 1.56
N PRO A 37 -4.40 -35.90 1.88
CA PRO A 37 -3.82 -36.62 3.00
C PRO A 37 -4.63 -36.21 4.22
N GLN A 38 -5.36 -37.16 4.79
CA GLN A 38 -5.99 -37.02 6.09
C GLN A 38 -4.84 -36.85 7.08
N GLN A 39 -4.44 -35.61 7.31
CA GLN A 39 -3.73 -35.26 8.52
C GLN A 39 -4.73 -35.53 9.65
N SER A 40 -4.55 -36.68 10.29
CA SER A 40 -5.11 -37.01 11.58
C SER A 40 -4.88 -35.81 12.48
N GLN A 41 -5.91 -35.01 12.72
CA GLN A 41 -5.88 -34.02 13.78
C GLN A 41 -6.00 -34.81 15.09
N PRO A 42 -4.95 -34.92 15.92
CA PRO A 42 -5.16 -35.34 17.28
C PRO A 42 -5.90 -34.20 17.98
N GLY A 43 -7.02 -34.55 18.61
CA GLY A 43 -7.73 -33.77 19.63
C GLY A 43 -7.67 -32.25 19.49
N ALA A 44 -8.77 -31.66 19.00
CA ALA A 44 -9.12 -30.29 19.33
C ALA A 44 -9.39 -30.20 20.85
N GLN A 45 -8.31 -30.22 21.64
CA GLN A 45 -8.31 -29.77 23.01
C GLN A 45 -8.53 -28.26 22.88
N LEU A 46 -9.74 -27.85 23.22
CA LEU A 46 -10.15 -26.46 23.32
C LEU A 46 -9.21 -25.78 24.32
N ALA A 47 -8.08 -25.28 23.85
CA ALA A 47 -7.25 -24.37 24.60
C ALA A 47 -8.16 -23.17 24.89
N SER A 48 -8.59 -23.08 26.15
CA SER A 48 -9.17 -21.92 26.81
C SER A 48 -9.03 -20.67 25.95
N ARG A 49 -10.15 -20.28 25.33
CA ARG A 49 -10.29 -18.97 24.67
C ARG A 49 -9.73 -17.97 25.69
N PRO A 50 -8.63 -17.26 25.40
CA PRO A 50 -8.20 -16.22 26.30
C PRO A 50 -9.36 -15.25 26.38
N ASP A 51 -9.77 -14.99 27.62
CA ASP A 51 -10.77 -14.02 28.00
C ASP A 51 -10.55 -12.76 27.14
N PHE A 52 -11.60 -12.27 26.48
CA PHE A 52 -11.60 -10.99 25.77
C PHE A 52 -11.64 -9.86 26.83
N GLY A 53 -10.76 -9.96 27.81
CA GLY A 53 -10.71 -9.22 29.04
C GLY A 53 -9.26 -8.82 29.28
N ASP A 54 -9.01 -7.53 29.06
CA ASP A 54 -7.79 -6.81 29.41
C ASP A 54 -6.52 -7.09 28.58
N ALA A 55 -6.45 -6.43 27.43
CA ALA A 55 -5.22 -5.74 27.05
C ALA A 55 -5.57 -4.29 26.69
N GLY A 56 -6.28 -3.64 27.61
CA GLY A 56 -6.61 -2.22 27.53
C GLY A 56 -5.40 -1.34 27.83
N ARG A 57 -4.22 -1.63 27.26
CA ARG A 57 -3.18 -0.61 27.13
C ARG A 57 -3.65 0.31 26.02
N GLY A 58 -4.49 1.27 26.39
CA GLY A 58 -4.81 2.41 25.54
C GLY A 58 -3.50 3.07 25.15
N HIS A 59 -2.97 2.70 23.99
CA HIS A 59 -1.90 3.44 23.35
C HIS A 59 -2.52 4.79 23.03
N MET A 60 -2.10 5.82 23.75
CA MET A 60 -2.56 7.18 23.56
C MET A 60 -2.08 7.61 22.17
N ILE A 61 -2.97 7.57 21.18
CA ILE A 61 -2.68 7.98 19.81
C ILE A 61 -2.35 9.47 19.81
N ASP A 62 -1.21 9.86 19.24
CA ASP A 62 -0.85 11.26 19.06
C ASP A 62 -1.69 11.88 17.93
N ILE A 63 -2.85 12.41 18.32
CA ILE A 63 -3.79 13.08 17.41
C ILE A 63 -3.16 14.38 16.89
N GLN A 64 -2.39 15.10 17.71
CA GLN A 64 -1.79 16.38 17.33
C GLN A 64 -0.78 16.20 16.19
N PHE A 65 0.01 15.13 16.23
CA PHE A 65 0.90 14.77 15.13
C PHE A 65 0.13 14.49 13.84
N THR A 66 -0.92 13.68 13.93
CA THR A 66 -1.75 13.33 12.77
C THR A 66 -2.38 14.58 12.13
N ASP A 67 -2.97 15.46 12.96
CA ASP A 67 -3.60 16.70 12.50
C ASP A 67 -2.60 17.65 11.84
N ARG A 68 -1.37 17.73 12.39
CA ARG A 68 -0.29 18.51 11.79
C ARG A 68 0.12 17.97 10.42
N VAL A 69 0.25 16.65 10.27
CA VAL A 69 0.55 16.03 8.97
C VAL A 69 -0.56 16.30 7.97
N ASN A 70 -1.82 16.14 8.37
CA ASN A 70 -2.97 16.43 7.51
C ASN A 70 -2.99 17.90 7.07
N SER A 71 -2.71 18.82 8.00
CA SER A 71 -2.72 20.27 7.72
C SER A 71 -1.63 20.68 6.74
N LEU A 72 -0.42 20.11 6.87
CA LEU A 72 0.71 20.43 5.98
C LEU A 72 0.60 19.77 4.60
N SER A 73 0.04 18.55 4.54
CA SER A 73 -0.09 17.80 3.29
C SER A 73 -1.38 18.09 2.53
N GLU A 74 -2.36 18.73 3.18
CA GLU A 74 -3.75 18.88 2.71
C GLU A 74 -4.41 17.53 2.41
N GLN A 75 -3.95 16.45 3.04
CA GLN A 75 -4.48 15.10 2.87
C GLN A 75 -5.18 14.64 4.14
N THR A 76 -6.20 13.78 4.00
CA THR A 76 -6.81 13.10 5.15
C THR A 76 -6.26 11.69 5.25
N VAL A 77 -5.16 11.53 6.00
CA VAL A 77 -4.42 10.25 6.11
C VAL A 77 -5.28 9.13 6.73
N GLN A 78 -6.28 9.48 7.55
CA GLN A 78 -7.23 8.55 8.16
C GLN A 78 -8.07 7.77 7.14
N MET A 79 -8.22 8.29 5.92
CA MET A 79 -8.93 7.59 4.85
C MET A 79 -8.19 6.35 4.36
N CYS A 80 -6.89 6.20 4.65
CA CYS A 80 -6.13 5.03 4.21
C CYS A 80 -6.59 3.77 4.97
N TYR A 81 -7.16 2.82 4.23
CA TYR A 81 -7.53 1.48 4.72
C TYR A 81 -6.45 0.42 4.46
N HIS A 82 -5.22 0.85 4.15
CA HIS A 82 -4.05 -0.02 4.03
C HIS A 82 -4.14 -1.09 2.91
N CYS A 83 -4.49 -0.65 1.68
CA CYS A 83 -4.59 -1.56 0.52
C CYS A 83 -3.25 -1.99 -0.10
N HIS A 84 -2.12 -1.47 0.39
CA HIS A 84 -0.75 -1.74 -0.09
C HIS A 84 -0.41 -1.37 -1.56
N LYS A 85 -1.33 -0.79 -2.33
CA LYS A 85 -1.09 -0.41 -3.74
C LYS A 85 0.07 0.57 -3.91
N CYS A 86 0.23 1.51 -2.98
CA CYS A 86 1.32 2.49 -3.01
C CYS A 86 2.69 1.82 -2.88
N THR A 87 2.81 0.82 -2.01
CA THR A 87 4.07 0.09 -1.79
C THR A 87 4.38 -0.83 -2.96
N ALA A 88 3.39 -1.54 -3.49
CA ALA A 88 3.56 -2.34 -4.70
C ALA A 88 3.95 -1.50 -5.93
N GLY A 89 3.62 -0.21 -5.96
CA GLY A 89 3.98 0.71 -7.03
C GLY A 89 5.24 1.54 -6.80
N CYS A 90 5.83 1.51 -5.60
CA CYS A 90 6.94 2.37 -5.26
C CYS A 90 8.25 1.81 -5.83
N PRO A 91 9.01 2.56 -6.66
CA PRO A 91 10.24 2.08 -7.28
C PRO A 91 11.38 1.87 -6.27
N VAL A 92 11.32 2.53 -5.11
CA VAL A 92 12.35 2.48 -4.06
C VAL A 92 11.89 1.70 -2.82
N ALA A 93 10.74 1.00 -2.89
CA ALA A 93 10.21 0.28 -1.72
C ALA A 93 11.15 -0.80 -1.17
N SER A 94 12.04 -1.37 -1.99
CA SER A 94 13.05 -2.35 -1.53
C SER A 94 14.07 -1.76 -0.57
N GLU A 95 14.34 -0.45 -0.69
CA GLU A 95 15.33 0.26 0.12
C GLU A 95 14.70 0.91 1.37
N MET A 96 13.37 1.01 1.40
CA MET A 96 12.62 1.57 2.53
C MET A 96 12.42 0.50 3.61
N ALA A 97 12.54 0.87 4.88
CA ALA A 97 12.32 -0.04 6.01
C ALA A 97 10.84 -0.40 6.18
N TYR A 98 9.94 0.57 5.99
CA TYR A 98 8.50 0.43 6.17
C TYR A 98 7.76 0.54 4.84
N GLY A 99 8.13 1.52 4.01
CA GLY A 99 7.42 1.81 2.76
C GLY A 99 6.17 2.69 2.95
N PRO A 100 5.59 3.20 1.85
CA PRO A 100 4.59 4.28 1.90
C PRO A 100 3.27 3.87 2.56
N ASP A 101 2.83 2.62 2.43
CA ASP A 101 1.60 2.12 3.07
C ASP A 101 1.69 2.09 4.59
N ARG A 102 2.84 1.64 5.12
CA ARG A 102 3.11 1.53 6.55
C ARG A 102 3.39 2.91 7.15
N ILE A 103 4.03 3.80 6.41
CA ILE A 103 4.20 5.21 6.83
C ILE A 103 2.85 5.87 7.09
N LEU A 104 1.88 5.75 6.16
CA LEU A 104 0.53 6.26 6.40
C LEU A 104 -0.09 5.67 7.67
N ARG A 105 0.12 4.38 7.91
CA ARG A 105 -0.41 3.71 9.12
C ARG A 105 0.26 4.21 10.40
N MET A 106 1.58 4.43 10.37
CA MET A 106 2.33 5.01 11.49
C MET A 106 1.87 6.43 11.80
N VAL A 107 1.55 7.23 10.78
CA VAL A 107 0.94 8.55 10.97
C VAL A 107 -0.41 8.42 11.68
N GLN A 108 -1.31 7.51 11.23
CA GLN A 108 -2.61 7.30 11.88
C GLN A 108 -2.50 6.87 13.35
N PHE A 109 -1.44 6.14 13.70
CA PHE A 109 -1.20 5.68 15.06
C PHE A 109 -0.42 6.69 15.92
N GLY A 110 0.04 7.80 15.34
CA GLY A 110 0.84 8.76 16.08
C GLY A 110 2.26 8.27 16.39
N GLU A 111 2.81 7.31 15.64
CA GLU A 111 4.18 6.78 15.84
C GLU A 111 5.25 7.77 15.33
N LYS A 112 5.20 9.02 15.80
CA LYS A 112 6.04 10.13 15.33
C LYS A 112 7.53 9.81 15.45
N ASP A 113 8.01 9.47 16.63
CA ASP A 113 9.45 9.34 16.90
C ASP A 113 10.10 8.25 16.03
N LYS A 114 9.38 7.15 15.83
CA LYS A 114 9.82 6.03 14.99
C LYS A 114 9.78 6.37 13.50
N LEU A 115 8.80 7.17 13.08
CA LEU A 115 8.66 7.62 11.70
C LEU A 115 9.73 8.65 11.33
N LEU A 116 9.92 9.67 12.18
CA LEU A 116 10.91 10.73 11.96
C LEU A 116 12.35 10.22 12.11
N GLY A 117 12.58 9.23 12.97
CA GLY A 117 13.88 8.55 13.08
C GLY A 117 14.21 7.60 11.93
N SER A 118 13.30 7.41 10.96
CA SER A 118 13.52 6.52 9.82
C SER A 118 14.06 7.27 8.60
N HIS A 119 14.90 6.61 7.79
CA HIS A 119 15.38 7.18 6.53
C HIS A 119 14.34 7.15 5.40
N ASP A 120 13.21 6.46 5.60
CA ASP A 120 12.17 6.26 4.59
C ASP A 120 11.63 7.59 4.03
N ILE A 121 11.46 8.61 4.86
CA ILE A 121 10.97 9.94 4.44
C ILE A 121 11.93 10.62 3.45
N TRP A 122 13.23 10.32 3.56
CA TRP A 122 14.30 10.88 2.73
C TRP A 122 14.56 10.08 1.46
N LEU A 123 14.25 8.78 1.48
CA LEU A 123 14.34 7.91 0.29
C LEU A 123 13.24 8.16 -0.73
N CYS A 124 12.11 8.75 -0.31
CA CYS A 124 11.01 9.05 -1.22
C CYS A 124 11.42 10.03 -2.32
N ALA A 125 11.40 9.53 -3.57
CA ALA A 125 11.72 10.30 -4.77
C ALA A 125 10.62 11.26 -5.24
N SER A 126 9.51 11.41 -4.49
CA SER A 126 8.34 12.21 -4.88
C SER A 126 7.86 11.95 -6.31
N CYS A 127 7.87 10.69 -6.75
CA CYS A 127 7.48 10.29 -8.10
C CYS A 127 5.96 10.18 -8.33
N GLU A 128 5.14 10.47 -7.31
CA GLU A 128 3.67 10.53 -7.33
C GLU A 128 2.92 9.24 -7.76
N THR A 129 3.63 8.16 -8.08
CA THR A 129 3.03 6.87 -8.51
C THR A 129 2.06 6.32 -7.47
N CYS A 130 2.37 6.53 -6.19
CA CYS A 130 1.55 6.12 -5.07
C CYS A 130 0.20 6.88 -5.02
N GLY A 131 0.20 8.19 -5.29
CA GLY A 131 -1.01 9.01 -5.36
C GLY A 131 -1.90 8.61 -6.55
N ALA A 132 -1.31 8.44 -7.73
CA ALA A 132 -2.02 8.04 -8.95
C ALA A 132 -2.74 6.68 -8.86
N ARG A 133 -2.30 5.80 -7.93
CA ARG A 133 -2.88 4.47 -7.72
C ARG A 133 -3.78 4.40 -6.48
N CYS A 134 -3.86 5.47 -5.69
CA CYS A 134 -4.59 5.48 -4.44
C CYS A 134 -6.10 5.50 -4.70
N PRO A 135 -6.87 4.49 -4.25
CA PRO A 135 -8.32 4.45 -4.42
C PRO A 135 -9.07 5.48 -3.55
N ASN A 136 -8.39 6.06 -2.55
CA ASN A 136 -8.92 7.13 -1.70
C ASN A 136 -8.33 8.49 -2.03
N GLU A 137 -7.64 8.61 -3.18
CA GLU A 137 -7.11 9.89 -3.68
C GLU A 137 -6.13 10.58 -2.72
N ILE A 138 -5.49 9.81 -1.83
CA ILE A 138 -4.45 10.33 -0.92
C ILE A 138 -3.17 10.55 -1.72
N ASP A 139 -2.71 11.79 -1.76
CA ASP A 139 -1.40 12.14 -2.27
C ASP A 139 -0.31 11.82 -1.24
N ILE A 140 0.23 10.61 -1.31
CA ILE A 140 1.29 10.17 -0.39
C ILE A 140 2.60 10.97 -0.60
N ALA A 141 2.86 11.53 -1.79
CA ALA A 141 4.06 12.34 -2.00
C ALA A 141 3.99 13.62 -1.14
N ARG A 142 2.85 14.31 -1.13
CA ARG A 142 2.61 15.47 -0.24
C ARG A 142 2.68 15.11 1.24
N VAL A 143 2.23 13.92 1.64
CA VAL A 143 2.39 13.42 3.02
C VAL A 143 3.87 13.25 3.37
N MET A 144 4.68 12.69 2.47
CA MET A 144 6.12 12.54 2.69
C MET A 144 6.82 13.91 2.78
N ASP A 145 6.42 14.88 1.96
CA ASP A 145 6.90 16.26 2.07
C ASP A 145 6.55 16.91 3.41
N ALA A 146 5.32 16.74 3.89
CA ALA A 146 4.91 17.22 5.21
C ALA A 146 5.75 16.59 6.33
N LEU A 147 6.04 15.28 6.25
CA LEU A 147 6.89 14.59 7.22
C LEU A 147 8.32 15.12 7.20
N ARG A 148 8.90 15.39 6.03
CA ARG A 148 10.23 16.02 5.91
C ARG A 148 10.25 17.42 6.53
N GLN A 149 9.21 18.22 6.31
CA GLN A 149 9.09 19.55 6.94
C GLN A 149 9.04 19.45 8.46
N ILE A 150 8.28 18.51 9.00
CA ILE A 150 8.21 18.27 10.45
C ILE A 150 9.57 17.82 10.98
N ALA A 151 10.25 16.87 10.31
CA ALA A 151 11.57 16.39 10.70
C ALA A 151 12.60 17.52 10.79
N ILE A 152 12.63 18.41 9.79
CA ILE A 152 13.52 19.58 9.78
C ILE A 152 13.20 20.53 10.94
N GLN A 153 11.91 20.81 11.19
CA GLN A 153 11.48 21.71 12.26
C GLN A 153 11.81 21.16 13.66
N GLU A 154 11.82 19.83 13.82
CA GLU A 154 12.10 19.16 15.10
C GLU A 154 13.58 18.76 15.25
N GLY A 155 14.43 19.00 14.24
CA GLY A 155 15.85 18.64 14.27
C GLY A 155 16.12 17.14 14.20
N ALA A 156 15.21 16.37 13.61
CA ALA A 156 15.31 14.93 13.40
C ALA A 156 15.79 14.54 11.99
N ALA A 157 16.35 15.51 11.24
CA ALA A 157 16.83 15.34 9.87
C ALA A 157 18.23 14.74 9.80
#